data_AF-A0A6B3GYB9-F1
#
_entry.id   AF-A0A6B3GYB9-F1
#
_cell.length_a   1.000
_cell.length_b   1.000
_cell.length_c   1.000
_cell.angle_alpha   90.00
_cell.angle_beta   90.00
_cell.angle_gamma   90.00
#
_symmetry.space_group_name_H-M   'P 1'
#
loop_
_entity.id
_entity.type
_entity.pdbx_description
1 polymer ?
#
loop_
_entity_poly.entity_id
_entity_poly.type
_entity_poly.pdbx_seq_one_letter_code
_entity_poly.pdbx_strand_id
1 'polypeptide(L)' 'IENYALLHKLWREDVVDWEGKFRTPLQSFTATPRPLDGVPPFVWHGSIRSPEIAEQAAYYGDGFFHNNIFWPMEHT' A
#
# COMPACT_ATOMS: atom_id res chain seq x y z
N ILE A 1 1.35 -5.64 -4.09
CA ILE A 1 2.49 -4.79 -4.49
C ILE A 1 2.08 -3.67 -5.44
N GLU A 2 1.87 -3.92 -6.74
CA GLU A 2 1.61 -2.88 -7.77
C GLU A 2 0.44 -1.95 -7.42
N ASN A 3 -0.73 -2.52 -7.10
CA ASN A 3 -1.92 -1.74 -6.76
C ASN A 3 -1.70 -0.81 -5.56
N TYR A 4 -0.94 -1.27 -4.57
CA TYR A 4 -0.64 -0.46 -3.39
C TYR A 4 0.36 0.65 -3.71
N ALA A 5 1.39 0.36 -4.51
CA ALA A 5 2.34 1.38 -4.97
C ALA A 5 1.63 2.50 -5.74
N LEU A 6 0.68 2.14 -6.62
CA LEU A 6 -0.15 3.11 -7.31
C LEU A 6 -1.03 3.91 -6.32
N LEU A 7 -1.74 3.25 -5.40
CA LEU A 7 -2.57 3.94 -4.41
C LEU A 7 -1.75 4.94 -3.58
N HIS A 8 -0.57 4.51 -3.13
CA HIS A 8 0.36 5.34 -2.38
C HIS A 8 0.76 6.60 -3.16
N LYS A 9 1.03 6.45 -4.47
CA LYS A 9 1.31 7.55 -5.42
C LYS A 9 0.10 8.49 -5.57
N LEU A 10 -1.07 7.92 -5.82
CA LEU A 10 -2.33 8.66 -6.01
C LEU A 10 -2.74 9.52 -4.82
N TRP A 11 -2.32 9.19 -3.60
CA TRP A 11 -2.61 10.01 -2.42
C TRP A 11 -1.59 11.11 -2.16
N ARG A 12 -0.36 10.99 -2.68
CA ARG A 12 0.75 11.89 -2.34
C ARG A 12 1.19 12.79 -3.48
N GLU A 13 0.91 12.40 -4.72
CA GLU A 13 1.22 13.18 -5.90
C GLU A 13 -0.05 13.80 -6.47
N ASP A 14 0.04 15.03 -6.99
CA ASP A 14 -1.11 15.75 -7.54
C ASP A 14 -1.45 15.31 -8.96
N VAL A 15 -0.43 15.05 -9.79
CA VAL A 15 -0.57 14.60 -11.17
C VAL A 15 0.23 13.32 -11.34
N VAL A 16 -0.47 12.23 -11.66
CA VAL A 16 0.11 10.88 -11.74
C VAL A 16 0.02 10.35 -13.16
N ASP A 17 1.18 10.04 -13.72
CA ASP A 17 1.33 9.09 -14.81
C ASP A 17 1.63 7.70 -14.23
N TRP A 18 1.00 6.67 -14.78
CA TRP A 18 1.21 5.29 -14.36
C TRP A 18 1.00 4.31 -15.50
N GLU A 19 1.90 3.34 -15.61
CA GLU A 19 1.74 2.17 -16.46
C GLU A 19 2.09 0.93 -15.64
N GLY A 20 1.26 -0.11 -15.76
CA GLY A 20 1.39 -1.33 -14.97
C GLY A 20 0.60 -2.48 -15.57
N LYS A 21 0.61 -3.63 -14.90
CA LYS A 21 -0.01 -4.85 -15.39
C LYS A 21 -1.52 -4.88 -15.17
N PHE A 22 -2.00 -4.31 -14.06
CA PHE A 22 -3.36 -4.60 -13.57
C PHE A 22 -4.42 -3.57 -13.95
N ARG A 23 -4.02 -2.40 -14.48
CA ARG A 23 -4.95 -1.37 -14.93
C ARG A 23 -4.47 -0.64 -16.18
N THR A 24 -5.41 -0.07 -16.93
CA THR A 24 -5.12 0.80 -18.09
C THR A 24 -4.22 1.97 -17.69
N PRO A 25 -3.27 2.43 -18.50
CA PRO A 25 -2.39 3.54 -18.12
C PRO A 25 -3.14 4.79 -17.64
N LEU A 26 -2.52 5.52 -16.70
CA LEU A 26 -2.92 6.86 -16.30
C LEU A 26 -2.00 7.87 -16.97
N GLN A 27 -2.59 8.94 -17.48
CA GLN A 27 -1.88 10.05 -18.08
C GLN A 27 -2.39 11.35 -17.47
N SER A 28 -1.50 12.12 -16.84
CA SER A 28 -1.80 13.39 -16.18
C SER A 28 -3.03 13.33 -15.26
N PHE A 29 -3.18 12.25 -14.49
CA PHE A 29 -4.37 12.00 -13.70
C PHE A 29 -4.26 12.59 -12.29
N THR A 30 -5.31 13.28 -11.84
CA THR A 30 -5.43 13.76 -10.45
C THR A 30 -6.52 12.99 -9.72
N ALA A 31 -6.14 12.33 -8.62
CA ALA A 31 -7.07 11.57 -7.79
C ALA A 31 -8.08 12.49 -7.10
N THR A 32 -9.37 12.17 -7.23
CA THR A 32 -10.46 12.89 -6.56
C THR A 32 -11.45 11.89 -5.92
N PRO A 33 -11.84 12.09 -4.65
CA PRO A 33 -11.35 13.12 -3.73
C PRO A 33 -9.91 12.88 -3.27
N ARG A 34 -9.23 13.96 -2.83
CA ARG A 34 -7.92 13.88 -2.18
C ARG A 34 -8.08 13.45 -0.71
N PRO A 35 -7.04 12.90 -0.08
CA PRO A 35 -7.06 12.67 1.37
C PRO A 35 -7.42 13.96 2.12
N LEU A 36 -8.20 13.82 3.18
CA LEU A 36 -8.59 14.94 4.04
C LEU A 36 -7.32 15.61 4.58
N ASP A 37 -7.28 16.94 4.52
CA ASP A 37 -6.14 17.77 4.93
C ASP A 37 -4.80 17.43 4.25
N GLY A 38 -4.84 16.73 3.10
CA GLY A 38 -3.64 16.29 2.38
C GLY A 38 -2.85 15.19 3.09
N VAL A 39 -3.41 14.58 4.14
CA VAL A 39 -2.78 13.50 4.91
C VAL A 39 -3.41 12.16 4.52
N PRO A 40 -2.64 11.24 3.89
CA PRO A 40 -3.14 9.91 3.60
C PRO A 40 -3.52 9.15 4.88
N PRO A 41 -4.53 8.26 4.83
CA PRO A 41 -4.86 7.41 5.98
C PRO A 41 -3.68 6.50 6.31
N PHE A 42 -3.56 6.14 7.60
CA PHE A 42 -2.62 5.11 8.02
C PHE A 42 -3.04 3.74 7.48
N VAL A 43 -2.09 2.98 6.94
CA VAL A 43 -2.35 1.67 6.32
C VAL A 43 -1.75 0.56 7.18
N TRP A 44 -2.53 -0.49 7.38
CA TRP A 44 -2.08 -1.75 7.95
C TRP A 44 -2.00 -2.82 6.85
N HIS A 45 -0.86 -3.47 6.74
CA HIS A 45 -0.63 -4.59 5.83
C HIS A 45 -0.76 -5.91 6.58
N GLY A 46 -1.64 -6.79 6.09
CA GLY A 46 -1.80 -8.14 6.63
C GLY A 46 -1.19 -9.18 5.71
N SER A 47 -0.39 -10.09 6.25
CA SER A 47 0.12 -11.25 5.50
C SER A 47 -0.02 -12.54 6.30
N ILE A 48 -0.31 -13.62 5.58
CA ILE A 48 -0.39 -14.98 6.14
C ILE A 48 0.83 -15.82 5.71
N ARG A 49 1.34 -15.63 4.49
CA ARG A 49 2.36 -16.53 3.90
C ARG A 49 3.45 -15.88 3.06
N SER A 50 3.34 -14.59 2.73
CA SER A 50 4.35 -13.93 1.88
C SER A 50 5.15 -12.88 2.65
N PRO A 51 6.50 -12.95 2.64
CA PRO A 51 7.35 -11.90 3.20
C PRO A 51 7.27 -10.59 2.40
N GLU A 52 6.91 -10.65 1.12
CA GLU A 52 6.85 -9.48 0.22
C GLU A 52 5.91 -8.38 0.76
N ILE A 53 4.86 -8.76 1.48
CA ILE A 53 3.93 -7.81 2.11
C ILE A 53 4.56 -7.14 3.32
N ALA A 54 5.35 -7.87 4.11
CA ALA A 54 6.10 -7.28 5.22
C ALA A 54 7.18 -6.32 4.72
N GLU A 55 7.86 -6.69 3.62
CA GLU A 55 8.83 -5.83 2.95
C GLU A 55 8.17 -4.56 2.38
N GLN A 56 7.00 -4.68 1.75
CA GLN A 56 6.25 -3.54 1.26
C GLN A 56 5.81 -2.61 2.40
N ALA A 57 5.33 -3.16 3.52
CA ALA A 57 4.97 -2.38 4.70
C ALA A 57 6.18 -1.61 5.24
N ALA A 58 7.33 -2.28 5.38
CA ALA A 58 8.57 -1.66 5.84
C ALA A 58 9.08 -0.58 4.87
N TYR A 59 9.01 -0.82 3.56
CA TYR A 59 9.45 0.14 2.54
C TYR A 59 8.69 1.47 2.60
N TYR A 60 7.38 1.43 2.83
CA TYR A 60 6.54 2.63 2.94
C TYR A 60 6.40 3.17 4.38
N GLY A 61 6.96 2.48 5.38
CA GLY A 61 6.82 2.86 6.80
C GLY A 61 5.41 2.67 7.34
N ASP A 62 4.66 1.74 6.78
CA ASP A 62 3.28 1.43 7.16
C ASP A 62 3.22 0.42 8.32
N GLY A 63 2.04 0.28 8.93
CA GLY A 63 1.80 -0.75 9.93
C GLY A 63 1.79 -2.15 9.32
N PHE A 64 2.25 -3.15 10.07
CA PHE A 64 2.18 -4.56 9.67
C PHE A 64 1.48 -5.39 10.74
N PHE A 65 0.50 -6.18 10.31
CA PHE A 65 -0.22 -7.13 11.14
C PHE A 65 0.13 -8.55 10.69
N HIS A 66 0.83 -9.28 11.56
CA HIS A 66 1.13 -10.69 11.36
C HIS A 66 -0.06 -11.56 11.77
N ASN A 67 -0.24 -12.72 11.13
CA ASN A 67 -1.34 -13.61 11.46
C ASN A 67 -1.07 -14.42 12.74
N ASN A 68 -2.12 -14.69 13.52
CA ASN A 68 -2.02 -15.40 14.79
C ASN A 68 -2.30 -16.91 14.66
N ILE A 69 -2.59 -17.39 13.44
CA ILE A 69 -3.16 -18.73 13.19
C ILE A 69 -2.09 -19.78 12.89
N PHE A 70 -0.97 -19.39 12.26
CA PHE A 70 0.05 -20.30 11.76
C PHE A 70 1.44 -20.05 12.39
N TRP A 71 1.52 -19.15 13.36
CA TRP A 71 2.78 -18.73 13.94
C TRP A 71 3.14 -19.59 15.17
N PRO A 72 4.43 -19.94 15.38
CA PRO A 72 4.87 -20.58 16.63
C PRO A 72 4.36 -19.84 17.86
N MET A 73 3.82 -20.55 18.85
CA MET A 73 3.27 -19.91 20.08
C MET A 73 4.28 -19.00 20.80
N GLU A 74 5.58 -19.21 20.58
CA GLU A 74 6.68 -18.48 21.20
C GLU A 74 6.91 -17.04 20.69
N HIS A 75 6.22 -16.55 19.64
CA HIS A 75 6.31 -15.13 19.24
C HIS A 75 5.03 -14.32 19.51
N THR A 76 4.16 -14.78 20.41
CA THR A 76 3.07 -13.97 20.99
C THR A 76 3.37 -13.72 22.47
#